data_AF-A0A4Y2PJ86-F1
#
_entry.id   AF-A0A4Y2PJ86-F1
#
_cell.length_a   1.000
_cell.length_b   1.000
_cell.length_c   1.000
_cell.angle_alpha   90.00
_cell.angle_beta   90.00
_cell.angle_gamma   90.00
#
_symmetry.space_group_name_H-M   'P 1'
#
loop_
_entity.id
_entity.type
_entity.pdbx_description
1 polymer ?
#
loop_
_entity_poly.entity_id
_entity_poly.type
_entity_poly.pdbx_seq_one_letter_code
_entity_poly.pdbx_strand_id
1 'polypeptide(L)' 'MEDGWKQVDPVKKYGLSQSTITTFLKKRKQIEEAVNSNEISPQRKRLKVATNENNDAAILKWLQELKAENVPINGLLTCG' A
#
# COMPACT_ATOMS: atom_id res chain seq x y z
N MET A 1 11.75 -16.29 -25.41
CA MET A 1 10.52 -17.12 -25.46
C MET A 1 9.51 -16.41 -24.59
N GLU A 2 8.58 -15.69 -25.19
CA GLU A 2 7.47 -15.09 -24.44
C GLU A 2 6.42 -16.19 -24.26
N ASP A 3 6.41 -16.82 -23.09
CA ASP A 3 5.29 -17.67 -22.67
C ASP A 3 4.06 -16.78 -22.55
N GLY A 4 3.32 -16.65 -23.66
CA GLY A 4 2.13 -15.84 -23.78
C GLY A 4 1.00 -16.40 -22.93
N TRP A 5 1.00 -16.06 -21.64
CA TRP A 5 -0.09 -16.38 -20.73
C TRP A 5 -1.36 -15.64 -21.16
N LYS A 6 -2.35 -16.39 -21.66
CA LYS A 6 -3.66 -15.83 -21.98
C LYS A 6 -4.33 -15.41 -20.68
N GLN A 7 -4.92 -14.22 -20.60
CA GLN A 7 -5.58 -13.71 -19.38
C GLN A 7 -6.67 -14.63 -18.82
N VAL A 8 -7.17 -15.57 -19.63
CA VAL A 8 -8.13 -16.61 -19.23
C VAL A 8 -7.55 -17.56 -18.17
N ASP A 9 -6.26 -17.86 -18.23
CA ASP A 9 -5.58 -18.80 -17.32
C ASP A 9 -5.46 -18.27 -15.88
N PRO A 10 -4.98 -17.03 -15.64
CA PRO A 10 -4.93 -16.48 -14.29
C PRO A 10 -6.32 -16.16 -13.71
N VAL A 11 -7.34 -15.86 -14.52
CA VAL A 11 -8.72 -15.72 -14.03
C VAL A 11 -9.22 -17.02 -13.41
N LYS A 12 -9.01 -18.14 -14.09
CA LYS A 12 -9.39 -19.46 -13.58
C LYS A 12 -8.55 -19.88 -12.40
N LYS A 13 -7.23 -19.64 -12.45
CA LYS A 13 -6.28 -20.04 -11.40
C LYS A 13 -6.49 -19.30 -10.09
N TYR A 14 -6.77 -18.00 -10.15
CA TYR A 14 -6.88 -17.14 -8.96
C TYR A 14 -8.31 -16.75 -8.61
N GLY A 15 -9.31 -17.18 -9.40
CA GLY A 15 -10.72 -16.85 -9.17
C GLY A 15 -11.03 -15.36 -9.29
N LEU A 16 -10.20 -14.61 -10.01
CA LEU A 16 -10.32 -13.16 -10.16
C LEU A 16 -11.10 -12.81 -11.43
N SER A 17 -11.77 -11.66 -11.43
CA SER A 17 -12.42 -11.17 -12.64
C SER A 17 -11.38 -10.70 -13.69
N GLN A 18 -11.73 -10.80 -14.97
CA GLN A 18 -10.89 -10.29 -16.07
C GLN A 18 -10.55 -8.79 -15.90
N SER A 19 -11.51 -7.99 -15.39
CA SER A 19 -11.30 -6.56 -15.14
C SER A 19 -10.31 -6.30 -14.00
N THR A 20 -10.30 -7.16 -12.97
CA THR A 20 -9.29 -7.13 -11.90
C THR A 20 -7.90 -7.40 -12.45
N ILE A 21 -7.74 -8.44 -13.28
CA ILE A 21 -6.44 -8.76 -13.90
C ILE A 21 -5.95 -7.64 -14.79
N THR A 22 -6.84 -7.09 -15.63
CA THR A 22 -6.49 -5.95 -16.49
C THR A 22 -6.04 -4.74 -15.67
N THR A 23 -6.76 -4.42 -14.59
CA THR A 23 -6.40 -3.30 -13.71
C THR A 23 -5.07 -3.54 -13.00
N PHE A 24 -4.83 -4.77 -12.54
CA PHE A 24 -3.59 -5.17 -11.90
C PHE A 24 -2.41 -5.03 -12.87
N LEU A 25 -2.53 -5.51 -14.10
CA LEU A 25 -1.50 -5.38 -15.13
C LEU A 25 -1.20 -3.91 -15.46
N LYS A 26 -2.24 -3.06 -15.57
CA LYS A 26 -2.06 -1.61 -15.79
C LYS A 26 -1.28 -0.94 -14.66
N LYS A 27 -1.43 -1.41 -13.41
CA LYS A 27 -0.75 -0.87 -12.24
C LYS A 27 0.51 -1.65 -11.83
N ARG A 28 0.93 -2.64 -12.62
CA ARG A 28 2.02 -3.56 -12.30
C ARG A 28 3.29 -2.86 -11.85
N LYS A 29 3.77 -1.89 -12.63
CA LYS A 29 5.00 -1.15 -12.33
C LYS A 29 4.95 -0.46 -10.96
N GLN A 30 3.85 0.22 -10.65
CA GLN A 30 3.66 0.91 -9.37
C GLN A 30 3.62 -0.08 -8.19
N ILE A 31 3.02 -1.26 -8.40
CA ILE A 31 2.96 -2.31 -7.39
C ILE A 31 4.36 -2.91 -7.16
N GLU A 32 5.10 -3.20 -8.23
CA GLU A 32 6.47 -3.72 -8.16
C GLU A 32 7.42 -2.73 -7.46
N GLU A 33 7.40 -1.45 -7.83
CA GLU A 33 8.19 -0.40 -7.18
C GLU A 33 7.90 -0.32 -5.68
N ALA A 34 6.63 -0.32 -5.30
CA ALA A 34 6.22 -0.16 -3.91
C ALA A 34 6.45 -1.42 -3.05
N VAL A 35 6.52 -2.61 -3.66
CA VAL A 35 6.96 -3.83 -2.97
C VAL A 35 8.47 -3.82 -2.80
N ASN A 36 9.22 -3.38 -3.81
CA ASN A 36 10.68 -3.35 -3.77
C ASN A 36 11.24 -2.27 -2.82
N SER A 37 10.52 -1.17 -2.60
CA SER A 37 10.93 -0.13 -1.64
C SER A 37 10.88 -0.61 -0.19
N ASN A 38 10.28 -1.78 0.09
CA ASN A 38 10.04 -2.32 1.43
C ASN A 38 9.22 -1.38 2.35
N GLU A 39 8.63 -0.32 1.77
CA GLU A 39 7.75 0.64 2.45
C GLU A 39 6.37 0.05 2.74
N ILE A 40 6.07 -1.11 2.15
CA ILE A 40 4.75 -1.74 2.18
C ILE A 40 4.85 -3.10 2.83
N SER A 41 4.13 -3.28 3.93
CA SER A 41 4.00 -4.59 4.55
C SER A 41 3.25 -5.56 3.63
N PRO A 42 3.57 -6.87 3.65
CA PRO A 42 2.87 -7.87 2.84
C PRO A 42 1.34 -7.92 3.08
N GLN A 43 0.88 -7.41 4.22
CA GLN A 43 -0.53 -7.36 4.60
C GLN A 43 -1.26 -6.12 4.05
N ARG A 44 -0.55 -5.12 3.56
CA ARG A 44 -1.13 -3.85 3.10
C ARG A 44 -1.75 -4.02 1.70
N LYS A 45 -3.08 -3.89 1.62
CA LYS A 45 -3.87 -4.07 0.38
C LYS A 45 -4.04 -2.79 -0.45
N ARG A 46 -3.79 -1.61 0.13
CA ARG A 46 -4.03 -0.31 -0.51
C ARG A 46 -2.74 0.52 -0.57
N LEU A 47 -2.34 0.91 -1.77
CA LEU A 47 -1.29 1.88 -2.01
C LEU A 47 -1.88 3.30 -1.86
N LYS A 48 -2.04 3.77 -0.62
CA LYS A 48 -2.37 5.18 -0.34
C LYS A 48 -1.05 5.93 -0.19
N VAL A 49 -0.87 6.96 -1.02
CA VAL A 49 0.22 7.94 -0.94
C VAL A 49 -0.22 9.04 0.03
N ALA A 50 0.71 9.52 0.86
CA ALA A 50 0.48 10.65 1.73
C ALA A 50 0.18 11.90 0.89
N THR A 51 -0.87 12.64 1.22
CA THR A 51 -1.20 13.88 0.50
C THR A 51 -0.21 14.99 0.86
N ASN A 52 0.34 14.96 2.08
CA ASN A 52 1.34 15.90 2.58
C ASN A 52 2.43 15.14 3.34
N GLU A 53 3.38 14.54 2.61
CA GLU A 53 4.44 13.70 3.17
C GLU A 53 5.20 14.38 4.32
N ASN A 54 5.52 15.67 4.20
CA ASN A 54 6.25 16.39 5.23
C ASN A 54 5.44 16.55 6.53
N ASN A 55 4.12 16.80 6.41
CA ASN A 55 3.26 16.95 7.58
C ASN A 55 3.03 15.59 8.25
N ASP A 56 2.77 14.55 7.46
CA ASP A 56 2.58 13.19 7.97
C ASP A 56 3.86 12.68 8.66
N ALA A 57 5.05 12.99 8.11
CA ALA A 57 6.33 12.66 8.73
C ALA A 57 6.56 13.41 10.06
N ALA A 58 6.23 14.71 10.13
CA ALA A 58 6.33 15.49 11.36
C ALA A 58 5.39 14.97 12.46
N ILE A 59 4.14 14.65 12.09
CA ILE A 59 3.16 14.07 13.00
C ILE A 59 3.61 12.69 13.48
N LEU A 60 4.15 11.85 12.58
CA LEU A 60 4.66 10.54 12.95
C LEU A 60 5.80 10.63 13.95
N LYS A 61 6.73 11.57 13.75
CA LYS A 61 7.85 11.81 14.67
C LYS A 61 7.35 12.28 16.04
N TRP A 62 6.47 13.27 16.07
CA TRP A 62 5.84 13.74 17.30
C TRP A 62 5.09 12.62 18.05
N LEU A 63 4.37 11.76 17.31
CA LEU A 63 3.66 10.61 17.87
C LEU A 63 4.62 9.58 18.48
N GLN A 64 5.78 9.36 17.86
CA GLN A 64 6.81 8.46 18.39
C GLN A 64 7.43 9.01 19.67
N GLU A 65 7.72 10.31 19.73
CA GLU A 65 8.24 11.01 20.92
C GLU A 65 7.24 10.90 22.09
N LEU A 66 5.96 11.19 21.87
CA LEU A 66 4.93 11.07 22.90
C LEU A 66 4.73 9.64 23.41
N LYS A 67 4.84 8.65 22.52
CA LYS A 67 4.79 7.23 22.91
C LYS A 67 5.99 6.83 23.77
N ALA A 68 7.17 7.35 23.47
CA ALA A 68 8.37 7.11 24.29
C ALA A 68 8.20 7.68 25.71
N GLU A 69 7.47 8.78 25.84
CA GLU A 69 7.15 9.43 27.11
C GLU A 69 5.95 8.80 27.86
N ASN A 70 5.36 7.71 27.34
CA ASN A 70 4.15 7.05 27.89
C ASN A 70 2.94 8.00 28.08
N VAL A 71 2.86 9.07 27.28
CA VAL A 71 1.72 9.99 27.33
C VAL A 71 0.51 9.34 26.65
N PRO A 72 -0.67 9.26 27.30
CA PRO A 72 -1.87 8.72 26.67
C PRO A 72 -2.37 9.69 25.59
N ILE A 73 -2.37 9.23 24.33
CA ILE A 73 -2.76 10.02 23.17
C ILE A 73 -4.23 9.73 22.85
N ASN A 74 -5.10 10.72 23.03
CA ASN A 74 -6.51 10.63 22.64
C ASN A 74 -6.63 10.68 21.10
N GLY A 75 -7.30 9.68 20.52
CA GLY A 75 -7.46 9.53 19.06
C GLY A 75 -8.17 10.68 18.34
N LEU A 76 -8.78 11.61 19.07
CA LEU A 76 -9.39 12.83 18.52
C LEU A 76 -8.36 13.81 17.95
N LEU A 77 -7.10 13.76 18.41
CA LEU A 77 -6.05 14.71 18.02
C LEU A 77 -5.27 14.28 16.76
N THR A 78 -5.49 13.07 16.25
CA THR A 78 -4.65 12.47 15.19
C THR A 78 -5.43 12.00 13.96
N CYS A 79 -6.77 12.17 13.94
CA CYS A 79 -7.61 11.79 12.81
C CYS A 79 -8.34 13.03 12.25
N GLY A 80 -7.75 13.62 11.22
CA GLY A 80 -8.36 14.60 10.31
C GLY A 80 -8.01 14.25 8.88
#